data_AF-A0A1C7EBT7-F1
#
_entry.id   AF-A0A1C7EBT7-F1
#
_cell.length_a   1.000
_cell.length_b   1.000
_cell.length_c   1.000
_cell.angle_alpha   90.00
_cell.angle_beta   90.00
_cell.angle_gamma   90.00
#
_symmetry.space_group_name_H-M   'P 1'
#
loop_
_entity.id
_entity.type
_entity.pdbx_description
1 polymer ?
#
loop_
_entity_poly.entity_id
_entity_poly.type
_entity_poly.pdbx_seq_one_letter_code
_entity_poly.pdbx_strand_id
1 'polypeptide(L)'
;MPRIFKGLMNRYLQPAAMGALPTVYAATDPGLTGGEYIGPDGKGQRRGYPALEKPDPAVNDAATREKLWDVSEELTAVTFDFHK
;
A
#
# COMPACT_ATOMS: atom_id res chain seq x y z
N MET A 1 -23.76 11.83 9.84
CA MET A 1 -23.19 10.74 10.69
C MET A 1 -23.31 11.12 12.16
N PRO A 2 -23.85 10.25 13.04
CA PRO A 2 -23.98 10.55 14.47
C PRO A 2 -22.62 10.86 15.12
N ARG A 3 -22.53 11.93 15.91
CA ARG A 3 -21.27 12.47 16.47
C ARG A 3 -20.49 11.48 17.33
N ILE A 4 -21.20 10.56 17.98
CA ILE A 4 -20.67 9.53 18.88
C ILE A 4 -19.83 8.50 18.09
N PHE A 5 -20.28 8.14 16.88
CA PHE A 5 -19.57 7.22 15.98
C PHE A 5 -18.24 7.79 15.49
N LYS A 6 -18.19 9.11 15.25
CA LYS A 6 -16.99 9.82 14.76
C LYS A 6 -15.86 9.86 15.80
N GLY A 7 -16.20 9.99 17.09
CA GLY A 7 -15.23 10.01 18.19
C GLY A 7 -14.56 8.65 18.43
N LEU A 8 -15.32 7.56 18.29
CA LEU A 8 -14.78 6.21 18.40
C LEU A 8 -13.90 5.87 17.18
N MET A 9 -14.32 6.21 15.95
CA MET A 9 -13.51 6.02 14.74
C MET A 9 -12.19 6.79 14.79
N ASN A 10 -12.16 8.06 15.21
CA ASN A 10 -10.92 8.84 15.29
C ASN A 10 -9.91 8.31 16.32
N ARG A 11 -10.35 7.48 17.29
CA ARG A 11 -9.45 6.79 18.23
C ARG A 11 -8.73 5.62 17.54
N TYR A 12 -9.41 4.94 16.61
CA TYR A 12 -8.87 3.75 15.93
C TYR A 12 -8.19 4.06 14.59
N LEU A 13 -8.65 5.07 13.87
CA LEU A 13 -8.14 5.50 12.57
C LEU A 13 -7.26 6.74 12.70
N GLN A 14 -6.18 6.80 11.94
CA GLN A 14 -5.29 7.96 11.91
C GLN A 14 -5.87 9.12 11.08
N PRO A 15 -5.52 10.39 11.39
CA PRO A 15 -5.88 11.53 10.55
C PRO A 15 -5.41 11.32 9.11
N ALA A 16 -6.14 11.89 8.14
CA ALA A 16 -5.80 11.75 6.71
C ALA A 16 -4.36 12.16 6.39
N ALA A 17 -3.86 13.24 7.01
CA ALA A 17 -2.48 13.68 6.84
C ALA A 17 -1.45 12.61 7.26
N MET A 18 -1.72 11.86 8.34
CA MET A 18 -0.86 10.75 8.76
C MET A 18 -0.98 9.56 7.80
N GLY A 19 -2.19 9.26 7.34
CA GLY A 19 -2.44 8.20 6.35
C GLY A 19 -1.78 8.46 4.99
N ALA A 20 -1.48 9.71 4.66
CA ALA A 20 -0.77 10.08 3.43
C ALA A 20 0.76 9.92 3.53
N LEU A 21 1.33 9.86 4.74
CA LEU A 21 2.78 9.83 4.92
C LEU A 21 3.44 8.61 4.24
N PRO A 22 2.90 7.37 4.30
CA PRO A 22 3.51 6.23 3.62
C PRO A 22 3.63 6.43 2.11
N THR A 23 2.63 7.04 1.47
CA THR A 23 2.67 7.37 0.04
C THR A 23 3.70 8.44 -0.28
N VAL A 24 3.77 9.51 0.53
CA VAL A 24 4.79 10.56 0.35
C VAL A 24 6.19 9.98 0.52
N TYR A 25 6.39 9.14 1.55
CA TYR A 25 7.65 8.45 1.80
C TYR A 25 8.05 7.56 0.60
N ALA A 26 7.14 6.69 0.15
CA ALA A 26 7.38 5.81 -1.00
C ALA A 26 7.70 6.58 -2.29
N ALA A 27 7.14 7.79 -2.46
CA ALA A 27 7.35 8.62 -3.63
C ALA A 27 8.63 9.49 -3.57
N THR A 28 9.23 9.68 -2.38
CA THR A 28 10.26 10.73 -2.19
C THR A 28 11.55 10.25 -1.52
N ASP A 29 11.55 9.11 -0.83
CA ASP A 29 12.78 8.61 -0.19
C ASP A 29 13.76 8.06 -1.26
N PRO A 30 14.96 8.67 -1.41
CA PRO A 30 15.94 8.25 -2.40
C PRO A 30 16.64 6.92 -2.04
N GLY A 31 16.44 6.40 -0.83
CA GLY A 31 16.96 5.12 -0.38
C GLY A 31 16.14 3.91 -0.82
N LEU A 32 14.97 4.12 -1.42
CA LEU A 32 14.13 3.03 -1.93
C LEU A 32 14.59 2.55 -3.31
N THR A 33 14.54 1.23 -3.51
CA THR A 33 15.08 0.55 -4.69
C THR A 33 14.01 -0.04 -5.60
N GLY A 34 12.75 -0.05 -5.16
CA GLY A 34 11.60 -0.61 -5.87
C GLY A 34 11.20 -1.97 -5.32
N GLY A 35 9.90 -2.18 -5.15
CA GLY A 35 9.33 -3.41 -4.60
C GLY A 35 9.15 -3.40 -3.08
N GLU A 36 9.59 -2.36 -2.38
CA GLU A 36 9.31 -2.18 -0.96
C GLU A 36 7.82 -1.91 -0.70
N TYR A 37 7.32 -2.44 0.41
CA TYR A 37 5.96 -2.20 0.88
C TYR A 37 6.02 -1.28 2.10
N ILE A 38 5.47 -0.07 1.98
CA ILE A 38 5.56 0.98 3.01
C ILE A 38 4.22 1.13 3.71
N GLY A 39 4.23 1.05 5.03
CA GLY A 39 3.06 1.24 5.86
C GLY A 39 3.40 1.84 7.23
N PRO A 40 2.41 2.03 8.10
CA PRO A 40 2.61 2.75 9.35
C PRO A 40 3.13 1.84 10.47
N ASP A 41 4.23 2.21 11.13
CA ASP A 41 5.00 1.40 12.10
C ASP A 41 4.29 0.96 13.40
N GLY A 42 3.06 1.37 13.65
CA GLY A 42 2.34 1.05 14.87
C GLY A 42 1.62 -0.30 14.85
N LYS A 43 0.96 -0.60 15.97
CA LYS A 43 0.34 -1.90 16.20
C LYS A 43 -0.65 -2.30 15.11
N GLY A 44 -0.36 -3.41 14.45
CA GLY A 44 -1.20 -3.98 13.40
C GLY A 44 -1.25 -3.12 12.13
N GLN A 45 -0.25 -2.26 11.90
CA GLN A 45 -0.10 -1.47 10.67
C GLN A 45 -1.29 -0.52 10.43
N ARG A 46 -1.87 0.00 11.52
CA ARG A 46 -3.07 0.87 11.47
C ARG A 46 -2.76 2.36 11.62
N ARG A 47 -1.67 2.69 12.30
CA ARG A 47 -1.29 4.04 12.74
C ARG A 47 0.21 4.09 12.93
N GLY A 48 0.82 5.26 12.78
CA GLY A 48 2.26 5.40 12.97
C GLY A 48 2.90 6.26 11.88
N TYR A 49 4.22 6.30 11.87
CA TYR A 49 5.00 6.91 10.80
C TYR A 49 5.37 5.87 9.73
N PRO A 50 5.73 6.30 8.51
CA PRO A 50 6.14 5.38 7.45
C PRO A 50 7.32 4.49 7.88
N ALA A 51 7.20 3.20 7.61
CA ALA A 51 8.25 2.21 7.77
C ALA A 51 8.07 1.09 6.75
N LEU A 52 9.11 0.26 6.60
CA LEU A 52 9.01 -0.98 5.85
C LEU A 52 8.03 -1.92 6.56
N GLU A 53 6.96 -2.28 5.86
CA GLU A 53 5.95 -3.22 6.32
C GLU A 53 6.15 -4.57 5.64
N LYS A 54 5.87 -5.65 6.38
CA LYS A 54 5.83 -6.99 5.79
C LYS A 54 4.47 -7.23 5.13
N PRO A 55 4.40 -7.38 3.80
CA PRO A 55 3.14 -7.68 3.13
C PRO A 55 2.67 -9.11 3.42
N ASP A 56 1.44 -9.41 3.00
CA ASP A 56 0.90 -10.75 3.06
C ASP A 56 1.79 -11.74 2.27
N PRO A 57 2.13 -12.93 2.79
CA PRO A 57 2.96 -13.90 2.07
C PRO A 57 2.45 -14.25 0.67
N ALA A 58 1.13 -14.17 0.42
CA ALA A 58 0.52 -14.42 -0.87
C ALA A 58 1.03 -13.50 -1.99
N VAL A 59 1.58 -12.31 -1.65
CA VAL A 59 2.19 -11.43 -2.65
C VAL A 59 3.42 -12.04 -3.32
N ASN A 60 3.98 -13.14 -2.78
CA ASN A 60 5.14 -13.82 -3.35
C ASN A 60 4.77 -14.97 -4.30
N ASP A 61 3.49 -15.27 -4.50
CA ASP A 61 3.08 -16.32 -5.45
C ASP A 61 3.24 -15.84 -6.90
N ALA A 62 4.27 -16.36 -7.58
CA ALA A 62 4.62 -15.95 -8.94
C ALA A 62 3.49 -16.23 -9.94
N ALA A 63 2.83 -17.39 -9.83
CA ALA A 63 1.75 -17.78 -10.73
C ALA A 63 0.53 -16.83 -10.62
N THR A 64 0.16 -16.45 -9.39
CA THR A 64 -0.92 -15.47 -9.18
C THR A 64 -0.54 -14.10 -9.75
N ARG A 65 0.71 -13.65 -9.56
CA ARG A 65 1.17 -12.35 -10.08
C ARG A 65 1.16 -12.27 -11.59
N GLU A 66 1.70 -13.29 -12.26
CA GLU A 66 1.73 -13.39 -13.73
C GLU A 66 0.32 -13.40 -14.30
N LYS A 67 -0.55 -14.28 -13.79
CA LYS A 67 -1.94 -14.35 -14.22
C LYS A 67 -2.71 -13.05 -13.99
N LEU A 68 -2.49 -12.37 -12.86
CA LEU A 68 -3.13 -11.09 -12.57
C LEU A 68 -2.70 -10.03 -13.58
N TRP A 69 -1.42 -10.00 -13.95
CA TRP A 69 -0.91 -9.08 -14.96
C TRP A 69 -1.54 -9.34 -16.32
N ASP A 70 -1.49 -10.59 -16.80
CA ASP A 70 -2.04 -10.99 -18.10
C ASP A 70 -3.52 -10.61 -18.24
N VAL A 71 -4.33 -10.93 -17.23
CA VAL A 71 -5.76 -10.59 -17.21
C VAL A 71 -5.97 -9.08 -17.16
N SER A 72 -5.11 -8.33 -16.47
CA SER A 72 -5.20 -6.86 -16.42
C SER A 72 -4.92 -6.24 -17.79
N GLU A 73 -3.92 -6.74 -18.52
CA GLU A 73 -3.63 -6.29 -19.89
C GLU A 73 -4.79 -6.64 -20.85
N GLU A 74 -5.34 -7.85 -20.76
CA GLU A 74 -6.49 -8.28 -21.57
C GLU A 74 -7.71 -7.37 -21.32
N LEU A 75 -8.06 -7.13 -20.05
CA LEU A 75 -9.25 -6.35 -19.69
C LEU A 75 -9.11 -4.86 -20.01
N THR A 76 -7.89 -4.33 -20.04
CA THR A 76 -7.64 -2.91 -20.30
C THR A 76 -7.23 -2.63 -21.75
N ALA A 77 -6.88 -3.66 -22.52
CA ALA A 77 -6.24 -3.57 -23.83
C ALA A 77 -4.94 -2.72 -23.83
N VAL A 78 -4.27 -2.62 -22.68
CA VAL A 78 -2.97 -1.96 -22.52
C VAL A 78 -1.92 -3.05 -22.31
N THR A 79 -0.83 -3.00 -23.09
CA THR A 79 0.29 -3.95 -22.97
C THR A 79 1.56 -3.23 -22.53
N PHE A 80 2.33 -3.88 -21.68
CA PHE A 80 3.61 -3.41 -21.17
C PHE A 80 4.75 -4.27 -21.71
N ASP A 81 5.78 -3.61 -22.24
CA ASP A 81 7.02 -4.25 -22.67
C ASP A 81 8.11 -3.97 -21.64
N PHE A 82 8.43 -4.98 -20.84
CA PHE A 82 9.43 -4.91 -19.78
C PHE A 82 10.86 -5.22 -20.26
N HIS A 83 11.07 -5.44 -21.56
CA HIS A 83 12.40 -5.71 -22.14
C HIS A 83 13.12 -4.45 -22.64
N LYS A 84 12.53 -3.27 -22.44
CA LYS A 84 13.11 -1.98 -22.81
C LYS A 84 14.02 -1.40 -21.74
#